data_AF-A0A524MQZ3-F1
#
_entry.id   AF-A0A524MQZ3-F1
#
_cell.length_a   1.000
_cell.length_b   1.000
_cell.length_c   1.000
_cell.angle_alpha   90.00
_cell.angle_beta   90.00
_cell.angle_gamma   90.00
#
_symmetry.space_group_name_H-M   'P 1'
#
loop_
_entity.id
_entity.type
_entity.pdbx_description
1 polymer ?
#
loop_
_entity_poly.entity_id
_entity_poly.type
_entity_poly.pdbx_seq_one_letter_code
_entity_poly.pdbx_strand_id
1 'polypeptide(L)'
;MRFDQYLDDAIEEVLAQTLTDEYLEYLWSIWIKLQEKNGITFKDFYIGSLYGSLAFLYTSYNSKRMSELTQDDYEELRKRIIIQLNEKGSTIEQFVKIKQKK
;
A
#
# COMPACT_ATOMS: atom_id res chain seq x y z
N MET A 1 4.40 22.83 -2.68
CA MET A 1 3.37 21.77 -2.83
C MET A 1 2.13 22.23 -2.10
N ARG A 2 0.97 22.30 -2.75
CA ARG A 2 -0.30 22.39 -2.01
C ARG A 2 -0.47 21.04 -1.32
N PHE A 3 -0.45 21.04 0.01
CA PHE A 3 -0.80 19.88 0.81
C PHE A 3 -2.23 19.50 0.45
N ASP A 4 -2.39 18.32 -0.14
CA ASP A 4 -3.70 17.80 -0.50
C ASP A 4 -4.16 16.86 0.62
N GLN A 5 -4.67 17.48 1.67
CA GLN A 5 -5.04 16.80 2.90
C GLN A 5 -6.16 15.78 2.71
N TYR A 6 -7.08 16.01 1.76
CA TYR A 6 -8.16 15.07 1.47
C TYR A 6 -7.67 13.76 0.87
N LEU A 7 -6.71 13.84 -0.07
CA LEU A 7 -6.11 12.63 -0.63
C LEU A 7 -5.31 11.88 0.43
N ASP A 8 -4.61 12.59 1.30
CA ASP A 8 -3.84 11.98 2.38
C ASP A 8 -4.75 11.31 3.43
N ASP A 9 -5.84 11.94 3.85
CA ASP A 9 -6.84 11.36 4.77
C ASP A 9 -7.46 10.09 4.17
N ALA A 10 -7.76 10.10 2.86
CA ALA A 10 -8.36 8.96 2.18
C ALA A 10 -7.36 7.80 2.02
N ILE A 11 -6.07 8.09 1.78
CA ILE A 11 -5.00 7.08 1.84
C ILE A 11 -4.87 6.51 3.25
N GLU A 12 -4.94 7.37 4.27
CA GLU A 12 -4.84 6.94 5.67
C GLU A 12 -5.97 5.98 6.04
N GLU A 13 -7.20 6.24 5.60
CA GLU A 13 -8.34 5.37 5.84
C GLU A 13 -8.14 3.97 5.21
N VAL A 14 -7.68 3.91 3.95
CA VAL A 14 -7.36 2.64 3.29
C VAL A 14 -6.26 1.88 4.04
N LEU A 15 -5.22 2.59 4.49
CA LEU A 15 -4.16 1.98 5.29
C LEU A 15 -4.69 1.47 6.63
N ALA A 16 -5.56 2.21 7.32
CA ALA A 16 -6.15 1.77 8.58
C ALA A 16 -7.00 0.49 8.43
N GLN A 17 -7.71 0.35 7.32
CA GLN A 17 -8.52 -0.85 7.02
C GLN A 17 -7.66 -2.07 6.64
N THR A 18 -6.46 -1.86 6.11
CA THR A 18 -5.61 -2.92 5.55
C THR A 18 -4.39 -3.24 6.42
N LEU A 19 -4.00 -2.39 7.37
CA LEU A 19 -2.97 -2.66 8.37
C LEU A 19 -3.54 -3.41 9.59
N THR A 20 -4.45 -4.36 9.34
CA THR A 20 -4.99 -5.26 10.37
C THR A 20 -4.23 -6.59 10.35
N ASP A 21 -4.08 -7.24 11.51
CA ASP A 21 -3.39 -8.52 11.60
C ASP A 21 -3.98 -9.56 10.65
N GLU A 22 -5.31 -9.65 10.57
CA GLU A 22 -6.02 -10.59 9.69
C GLU A 22 -5.67 -10.39 8.21
N TYR A 23 -5.66 -9.13 7.74
CA TYR A 23 -5.33 -8.82 6.36
C TYR A 23 -3.84 -9.05 6.05
N LEU A 24 -2.96 -8.69 6.99
CA LEU A 24 -1.52 -8.93 6.86
C LEU A 24 -1.20 -10.43 6.85
N GLU A 25 -1.88 -11.25 7.66
CA GLU A 25 -1.80 -12.71 7.65
C GLU A 25 -2.23 -13.31 6.31
N TYR A 26 -3.37 -12.85 5.79
CA TYR A 26 -3.86 -13.25 4.48
C TYR A 26 -2.81 -12.97 3.40
N LEU A 27 -2.30 -11.73 3.33
CA LEU A 27 -1.28 -11.36 2.35
C LEU A 27 0.03 -12.12 2.55
N TRP A 28 0.44 -12.38 3.79
CA TRP A 28 1.66 -13.14 4.10
C TRP A 28 1.59 -14.56 3.53
N SER A 29 0.43 -15.21 3.66
CA SER A 29 0.21 -16.57 3.12
C SER A 29 0.31 -16.64 1.59
N ILE A 30 -0.05 -15.56 0.91
CA ILE A 30 0.06 -15.43 -0.55
C ILE A 30 1.50 -15.09 -0.93
N TRP A 31 2.10 -14.14 -0.22
CA TRP A 31 3.47 -13.69 -0.47
C TRP A 31 4.48 -14.83 -0.35
N ILE A 32 4.42 -15.67 0.69
CA ILE A 32 5.33 -16.82 0.83
C ILE A 32 5.33 -17.69 -0.43
N LYS A 33 4.14 -17.95 -1.01
CA LYS A 33 4.00 -18.78 -2.22
C LYS A 33 4.57 -18.12 -3.47
N LEU A 34 4.66 -16.79 -3.49
CA LEU A 34 5.12 -16.00 -4.64
C LEU A 34 6.59 -15.55 -4.52
N GLN A 35 7.10 -15.43 -3.29
CA GLN A 35 8.44 -14.95 -3.00
C GLN A 35 9.51 -15.87 -3.60
N GLU A 36 9.29 -17.19 -3.54
CA GLU A 36 10.21 -18.21 -4.09
C GLU A 36 10.56 -17.99 -5.56
N LYS A 37 9.72 -17.24 -6.30
CA LYS A 37 9.90 -16.99 -7.73
C LYS A 37 10.47 -15.61 -8.05
N ASN A 38 10.30 -14.61 -7.18
CA ASN A 38 10.44 -13.21 -7.59
C ASN A 38 11.31 -12.33 -6.66
N GLY A 39 11.73 -12.82 -5.47
CA GLY A 39 12.62 -12.05 -4.58
C GLY A 39 12.03 -10.73 -4.05
N ILE A 40 10.71 -10.53 -4.17
CA ILE A 40 10.00 -9.32 -3.76
C ILE A 40 9.86 -9.30 -2.24
N THR A 41 10.11 -8.16 -1.59
CA THR A 41 9.91 -8.02 -0.14
C THR A 41 8.42 -8.03 0.21
N PHE A 42 8.06 -8.43 1.43
CA PHE A 42 6.66 -8.39 1.86
C PHE A 42 6.07 -6.97 1.81
N LYS A 43 6.89 -5.95 2.10
CA LYS A 43 6.49 -4.53 2.02
C LYS A 43 6.12 -4.14 0.59
N ASP A 44 6.93 -4.51 -0.39
CA ASP A 44 6.65 -4.22 -1.81
C ASP A 44 5.42 -5.00 -2.30
N PHE A 45 5.25 -6.24 -1.85
CA PHE A 45 4.07 -7.04 -2.15
C PHE A 45 2.79 -6.41 -1.57
N TYR A 46 2.83 -5.96 -0.32
CA TYR A 46 1.73 -5.24 0.32
C TYR A 46 1.38 -3.96 -0.45
N ILE A 47 2.36 -3.11 -0.78
CA ILE A 47 2.13 -1.89 -1.58
C ILE A 47 1.50 -2.23 -2.93
N GLY A 48 1.98 -3.28 -3.60
CA GLY A 48 1.41 -3.77 -4.86
C GLY A 48 -0.03 -4.27 -4.70
N SER A 49 -0.36 -4.91 -3.58
CA SER A 49 -1.72 -5.40 -3.30
C SER A 49 -2.74 -4.26 -3.10
N LEU A 50 -2.29 -3.14 -2.55
CA LEU A 50 -3.13 -1.95 -2.37
C LEU A 50 -3.35 -1.16 -3.66
N TYR A 51 -2.54 -1.41 -4.68
CA TYR A 51 -2.45 -0.58 -5.89
C TYR A 51 -3.81 -0.39 -6.57
N GLY A 52 -4.63 -1.44 -6.63
CA GLY A 52 -5.98 -1.37 -7.22
C GLY A 52 -6.93 -0.43 -6.46
N SER A 53 -6.98 -0.56 -5.13
CA SER A 53 -7.83 0.26 -4.26
C SER A 53 -7.42 1.73 -4.29
N LEU A 54 -6.11 1.98 -4.29
CA LEU A 54 -5.56 3.32 -4.29
C LEU A 54 -5.67 4.01 -5.65
N ALA A 55 -5.50 3.27 -6.75
CA ALA A 55 -5.73 3.80 -8.09
C ALA A 55 -7.21 4.19 -8.28
N PHE A 56 -8.14 3.37 -7.79
CA PHE A 56 -9.56 3.70 -7.81
C PHE A 56 -9.89 4.97 -7.00
N LEU A 57 -9.32 5.09 -5.80
CA LEU A 57 -9.45 6.28 -4.96
C LEU A 57 -8.90 7.53 -5.64
N TYR A 58 -7.72 7.43 -6.25
CA TYR A 58 -7.07 8.54 -6.95
C TYR A 58 -7.84 8.97 -8.21
N THR A 59 -8.40 8.01 -8.97
CA THR A 59 -9.29 8.30 -10.11
C THR A 59 -10.54 9.04 -9.69
N SER A 60 -11.17 8.60 -8.60
CA SER A 60 -12.37 9.24 -8.05
C SER A 60 -12.09 10.66 -7.57
N TYR A 61 -10.97 10.85 -6.88
CA TYR A 61 -10.54 12.16 -6.37
C TYR A 61 -10.26 13.16 -7.50
N ASN A 62 -9.50 12.74 -8.52
CA ASN A 62 -9.12 13.61 -9.63
C ASN A 62 -10.15 13.67 -10.76
N SER A 63 -11.31 13.03 -10.60
CA SER A 63 -12.32 12.88 -11.66
C SER A 63 -11.73 12.32 -12.98
N LYS A 64 -10.75 11.42 -12.86
CA LYS A 64 -10.11 10.71 -13.96
C LYS A 64 -10.72 9.32 -14.10
N ARG A 65 -10.64 8.72 -15.29
CA ARG A 65 -10.84 7.29 -15.50
C ARG A 65 -9.53 6.54 -15.22
N MET A 66 -9.63 5.25 -14.89
CA MET A 66 -8.43 4.42 -14.68
C MET A 66 -7.50 4.40 -15.90
N SER A 67 -8.07 4.46 -17.11
CA SER A 67 -7.32 4.54 -18.37
C SER A 67 -6.62 5.88 -18.61
N GLU A 68 -6.95 6.91 -17.83
CA GLU A 68 -6.40 8.26 -17.93
C GLU A 68 -5.29 8.52 -16.90
N LEU A 69 -5.01 7.55 -16.03
CA LEU A 69 -3.91 7.63 -15.09
C LEU A 69 -2.57 7.55 -15.83
N THR A 70 -1.75 8.59 -15.66
CA THR A 70 -0.40 8.63 -16.20
C THR A 70 0.58 7.95 -15.25
N GLN A 71 1.79 7.67 -15.74
CA GLN A 71 2.86 7.17 -14.88
C GLN A 71 3.18 8.12 -13.71
N ASP A 72 3.10 9.44 -13.95
CA ASP A 72 3.33 10.44 -12.91
C ASP A 72 2.26 10.40 -11.79
N ASP A 73 1.00 10.15 -12.15
CA ASP A 73 -0.09 9.97 -11.17
C ASP A 73 0.20 8.79 -10.24
N TYR A 74 0.68 7.68 -10.81
CA TYR A 74 1.05 6.50 -10.05
C TYR A 74 2.29 6.72 -9.18
N GLU A 75 3.29 7.47 -9.67
CA GLU A 75 4.45 7.83 -8.88
C GLU A 75 4.11 8.74 -7.70
N GLU A 76 3.20 9.71 -7.91
CA GLU A 76 2.73 10.59 -6.84
C GLU A 76 1.99 9.77 -5.76
N LEU A 77 1.06 8.93 -6.18
CA LEU A 77 0.31 8.04 -5.29
C LEU A 77 1.27 7.14 -4.48
N ARG A 78 2.23 6.50 -5.16
CA ARG A 78 3.25 5.63 -4.53
C ARG A 78 4.08 6.40 -3.50
N LYS A 79 4.52 7.63 -3.82
CA LYS A 79 5.29 8.47 -2.89
C LYS A 79 4.49 8.77 -1.62
N ARG A 80 3.22 9.15 -1.75
CA ARG A 80 2.34 9.44 -0.59
C ARG A 80 2.12 8.23 0.30
N ILE A 81 1.87 7.06 -0.29
CA ILE A 81 1.71 5.80 0.46
C ILE A 81 3.00 5.45 1.19
N ILE A 82 4.15 5.57 0.55
CA ILE A 82 5.44 5.29 1.19
C ILE A 82 5.67 6.23 2.38
N ILE A 83 5.35 7.52 2.24
CA ILE A 83 5.46 8.49 3.34
C ILE A 83 4.58 8.04 4.51
N GLN A 84 3.29 7.80 4.27
CA GLN A 84 2.38 7.38 5.34
C GLN A 84 2.73 6.02 5.93
N LEU A 85 3.21 5.07 5.13
CA LEU A 85 3.68 3.78 5.62
C LEU A 85 4.94 3.90 6.46
N ASN A 86 5.82 4.86 6.16
CA ASN A 86 7.00 5.13 6.97
C ASN A 86 6.63 5.86 8.28
N GLU A 87 5.62 6.74 8.27
CA GLU A 87 5.05 7.35 9.48
C GLU A 87 4.34 6.31 10.36
N LYS A 88 3.57 5.41 9.74
CA LYS A 88 3.00 4.21 10.38
C LYS A 88 4.04 3.08 10.52
N GLY A 89 5.33 3.39 10.32
CA GLY A 89 6.48 2.51 10.05
C GLY A 89 6.92 1.56 11.15
N SER A 90 5.98 0.97 11.87
CA SER A 90 6.24 -0.10 12.81
C SER A 90 5.40 -1.35 12.49
N THR A 91 4.18 -1.21 11.98
CA THR A 91 3.25 -2.35 11.88
C THR A 91 3.71 -3.44 10.91
N ILE A 92 4.01 -3.09 9.65
CA ILE A 92 4.44 -4.08 8.65
C ILE A 92 5.79 -4.69 9.05
N GLU A 93 6.75 -3.88 9.50
CA GLU A 93 8.07 -4.38 9.89
C GLU A 93 8.03 -5.25 11.15
N GLN A 94 7.21 -4.88 12.15
CA GLN A 94 6.97 -5.69 13.35
C GLN A 94 6.30 -7.01 12.99
N PHE A 95 5.30 -6.97 12.11
CA PHE A 95 4.62 -8.17 11.61
C PHE A 95 5.63 -9.13 10.95
N VAL A 96 6.46 -8.65 10.04
CA VAL A 96 7.51 -9.46 9.38
C VAL A 96 8.48 -10.04 10.41
N LYS A 97 8.94 -9.25 11.40
CA LYS A 97 9.84 -9.72 12.46
C LYS A 97 9.20 -10.81 13.32
N ILE A 98 7.90 -10.71 13.64
CA ILE A 98 7.17 -11.74 14.40
C ILE A 98 7.10 -13.02 13.57
N LYS A 99 6.82 -12.91 12.27
CA LYS A 99 6.69 -14.05 11.38
C LYS A 99 7.97 -14.80 11.10
N GLN A 100 9.10 -14.10 11.00
CA GLN A 100 10.40 -14.72 10.77
C GLN A 100 11.02 -15.36 12.03
N LYS A 101 10.45 -15.09 13.22
CA LYS A 101 10.87 -15.68 14.49
C LYS A 101 10.07 -16.92 14.89
N LYS A 102 8.95 -17.19 14.22
CA LYS A 102 8.13 -18.41 14.39
C LYS A 102 8.58 -19.46 13.39
#